data_AF-A0A6P5RN14-F1
#
_entry.id   AF-A0A6P5RN14-F1
#
_cell.length_a   1.000
_cell.length_b   1.000
_cell.length_c   1.000
_cell.angle_alpha   90.00
_cell.angle_beta   90.00
_cell.angle_gamma   90.00
#
_symmetry.space_group_name_H-M   'P 1'
#
loop_
_entity.id
_entity.type
_entity.pdbx_description
1 polymer ?
#
loop_
_entity_poly.entity_id
_entity_poly.type
_entity_poly.pdbx_seq_one_letter_code
_entity_poly.pdbx_strand_id
1 'polypeptide(L)'
;MQHHEEIVDYFKTRGVAAIFLFRRNLLRRMISVLANSYDRDAKPLNGTHKSHVHSPHEAEILAKYKPTINATLLIPNLKQVEDTTMKALEYFKSTRHIILYYEDIVKNRTKLLDVQDFLKVPQRDLKSRQVKIHKGTLSNQIENWGDVEKTLTGTQYENFLHADYQRR
;
A
#
# COMPACT_ATOMS: atom_id res chain seq x y z
N MET A 1 3.65 11.69 13.10
CA MET A 1 4.80 12.15 12.31
C MET A 1 5.53 13.19 13.11
N GLN A 2 6.82 12.99 13.35
CA GLN A 2 7.67 13.99 14.03
C GLN A 2 8.02 15.10 13.02
N HIS A 3 8.27 16.31 13.51
CA HIS A 3 8.74 17.47 12.73
C HIS A 3 7.82 17.90 11.57
N HIS A 4 6.51 17.73 11.71
CA HIS A 4 5.57 18.00 10.62
C HIS A 4 5.51 19.49 10.24
N GLU A 5 5.68 20.40 11.20
CA GLU A 5 5.66 21.85 10.94
C GLU A 5 6.87 22.28 10.11
N GLU A 6 8.07 21.80 10.45
CA GLU A 6 9.30 22.08 9.72
C GLU A 6 9.26 21.50 8.30
N ILE A 7 8.67 20.31 8.12
CA ILE A 7 8.48 19.73 6.78
C ILE A 7 7.50 20.55 5.95
N VAL A 8 6.39 21.01 6.55
CA VAL A 8 5.40 21.86 5.86
C VAL A 8 6.04 23.17 5.42
N ASP A 9 6.81 23.82 6.29
CA ASP A 9 7.54 25.04 5.97
C ASP A 9 8.54 24.82 4.82
N TYR A 10 9.33 23.75 4.91
CA TYR A 10 10.25 23.38 3.84
C TYR A 10 9.53 23.15 2.50
N PHE A 11 8.39 22.43 2.51
CA PHE A 11 7.63 22.13 1.31
C PHE A 11 7.12 23.41 0.64
N LYS A 12 6.64 24.36 1.42
CA LYS A 12 6.17 25.66 0.92
C LYS A 12 7.33 26.50 0.38
N THR A 13 8.39 26.67 1.17
CA THR A 13 9.55 27.50 0.83
C THR A 13 10.31 26.98 -0.38
N ARG A 14 10.36 25.65 -0.57
CA ARG A 14 11.03 25.02 -1.72
C ARG A 14 10.08 24.67 -2.88
N GLY A 15 8.78 24.96 -2.75
CA GLY A 15 7.79 24.64 -3.77
C GLY A 15 7.66 23.14 -4.07
N VAL A 16 7.87 22.28 -3.06
CA VAL A 16 7.80 20.82 -3.20
C VAL A 16 6.38 20.40 -3.57
N ALA A 17 6.26 19.56 -4.60
CA ALA A 17 5.02 18.91 -4.98
C ALA A 17 4.98 17.51 -4.35
N ALA A 18 4.02 17.28 -3.44
CA ALA A 18 3.87 16.01 -2.75
C ALA A 18 2.80 15.13 -3.42
N ILE A 19 3.05 13.81 -3.49
CA ILE A 19 2.08 12.83 -3.98
C ILE A 19 1.79 11.87 -2.84
N PHE A 20 0.58 11.90 -2.31
CA PHE A 20 0.11 10.94 -1.32
C PHE A 20 -0.54 9.76 -2.02
N LEU A 21 0.08 8.58 -1.92
CA LEU A 21 -0.48 7.33 -2.43
C LEU A 21 -0.94 6.44 -1.28
N PHE A 22 -2.26 6.32 -1.13
CA PHE A 22 -2.87 5.47 -0.11
C PHE A 22 -3.44 4.19 -0.71
N ARG A 23 -3.75 3.22 0.16
CA ARG A 23 -4.41 1.98 -0.20
C ARG A 23 -5.69 1.90 0.61
N ARG A 24 -6.84 1.72 -0.04
CA ARG A 24 -8.14 1.66 0.67
C ARG A 24 -8.28 0.38 1.50
N ASN A 25 -7.80 -0.75 0.98
CA ASN A 25 -7.83 -2.01 1.73
C ASN A 25 -6.58 -2.11 2.64
N LEU A 26 -6.76 -1.77 3.92
CA LEU A 26 -5.68 -1.71 4.90
C LEU A 26 -5.24 -3.10 5.39
N LEU A 27 -6.15 -4.09 5.44
CA LEU A 27 -5.78 -5.49 5.72
C LEU A 27 -4.78 -5.99 4.66
N ARG A 28 -5.10 -5.78 3.39
CA ARG A 28 -4.21 -6.16 2.29
C ARG A 28 -2.89 -5.39 2.32
N ARG A 29 -2.92 -4.11 2.68
CA ARG A 29 -1.70 -3.32 2.90
C ARG A 29 -0.83 -3.98 3.97
N MET A 30 -1.41 -4.34 5.11
CA MET A 30 -0.72 -4.99 6.22
C MET A 30 -0.08 -6.31 5.80
N ILE A 31 -0.82 -7.19 5.11
CA ILE A 31 -0.30 -8.46 4.58
C ILE A 31 0.92 -8.22 3.68
N SER A 32 0.82 -7.25 2.78
CA SER A 32 1.94 -6.89 1.88
C SER A 32 3.16 -6.36 2.64
N VAL A 33 2.96 -5.62 3.73
CA VAL A 33 4.05 -5.10 4.57
C VAL A 33 4.73 -6.23 5.35
N LEU A 34 3.95 -7.17 5.90
CA LEU A 34 4.48 -8.33 6.62
C LEU A 34 5.29 -9.24 5.69
N ALA A 35 4.76 -9.55 4.50
CA ALA A 35 5.48 -10.35 3.51
C ALA A 35 6.79 -9.68 3.04
N ASN A 36 6.78 -8.37 2.81
CA ASN A 36 7.99 -7.63 2.46
C ASN A 36 9.01 -7.57 3.61
N SER A 37 8.54 -7.52 4.87
CA SER A 37 9.44 -7.55 6.03
C SER A 37 10.12 -8.91 6.16
N TYR A 38 9.37 -10.00 5.96
CA TYR A 38 9.95 -11.34 5.88
C TYR A 38 11.01 -11.46 4.78
N ASP A 39 10.73 -10.98 3.55
CA ASP A 39 11.72 -10.99 2.47
C ASP A 39 13.00 -10.22 2.84
N ARG A 40 12.89 -9.12 3.59
CA ARG A 40 14.05 -8.37 4.05
C ARG A 40 14.96 -9.19 4.97
N ASP A 41 14.36 -9.98 5.84
CA ASP A 41 15.06 -10.70 6.90
C ASP A 41 15.55 -12.07 6.40
N ALA A 42 14.66 -12.84 5.76
CA ALA A 42 14.94 -14.19 5.27
C ALA A 42 15.69 -14.21 3.93
N LYS A 43 15.56 -13.14 3.12
CA LYS A 43 16.22 -12.95 1.82
C LYS A 43 16.18 -14.19 0.90
N PRO A 44 14.98 -14.74 0.63
CA PRO A 44 14.78 -15.98 -0.13
C PRO A 44 15.30 -15.92 -1.58
N LEU A 45 15.53 -14.73 -2.13
CA LEU A 45 16.09 -14.54 -3.47
C LEU A 45 17.61 -14.40 -3.40
N ASN A 46 18.30 -15.54 -3.26
CA ASN A 46 19.77 -15.63 -3.24
C ASN A 46 20.43 -14.68 -2.22
N GLY A 47 19.85 -14.56 -1.03
CA GLY A 47 20.41 -13.72 0.03
C GLY A 47 20.24 -12.21 -0.20
N THR A 48 19.38 -11.80 -1.14
CA THR A 48 19.07 -10.39 -1.43
C THR A 48 17.61 -10.05 -1.13
N HIS A 49 17.38 -8.94 -0.43
CA HIS A 49 16.03 -8.36 -0.27
C HIS A 49 15.57 -7.70 -1.58
N LYS A 50 14.34 -7.98 -2.02
CA LYS A 50 13.72 -7.37 -3.21
C LYS A 50 12.31 -6.92 -2.89
N SER A 51 12.14 -5.63 -2.60
CA SER A 51 10.80 -5.04 -2.42
C SER A 51 9.94 -5.09 -3.69
N HIS A 52 10.57 -5.23 -4.87
CA HIS A 52 9.93 -5.42 -6.16
C HIS A 52 10.72 -6.41 -6.99
N VAL A 53 10.02 -7.24 -7.77
CA VAL A 53 10.59 -8.26 -8.65
C VAL A 53 10.23 -7.99 -10.10
N HIS A 54 11.08 -8.43 -11.02
CA HIS A 54 10.87 -8.24 -12.47
C HIS A 54 10.59 -9.57 -13.19
N SER A 55 10.73 -10.70 -12.49
CA SER A 55 10.41 -12.03 -13.01
C SER A 55 9.16 -12.63 -12.35
N PRO A 56 8.27 -13.29 -13.11
CA PRO A 56 7.19 -14.10 -12.54
C PRO A 56 7.69 -15.18 -11.59
N HIS A 57 8.87 -15.76 -11.86
CA HIS A 57 9.44 -16.80 -11.01
C HIS A 57 9.86 -16.28 -9.63
N GLU A 58 10.52 -15.12 -9.58
CA GLU A 58 10.87 -14.46 -8.32
C GLU A 58 9.60 -14.08 -7.53
N ALA A 59 8.57 -13.58 -8.23
CA ALA A 59 7.27 -13.28 -7.63
C ALA A 59 6.64 -14.53 -7.00
N GLU A 60 6.71 -15.68 -7.65
CA GLU A 60 6.20 -16.95 -7.11
C GLU A 60 6.97 -17.40 -5.87
N ILE A 61 8.30 -17.26 -5.85
CA ILE A 61 9.11 -17.59 -4.67
C ILE A 61 8.69 -16.73 -3.48
N LEU A 62 8.58 -15.41 -3.65
CA LEU A 62 8.19 -14.49 -2.57
C LEU A 62 6.74 -14.71 -2.12
N ALA A 63 5.84 -15.06 -3.05
CA ALA A 63 4.43 -15.30 -2.73
C ALA A 63 4.19 -16.58 -1.92
N LYS A 64 5.17 -17.48 -1.78
CA LYS A 64 5.06 -18.69 -0.94
C LYS A 64 4.93 -18.37 0.53
N TYR A 65 5.54 -17.27 0.99
CA TYR A 65 5.42 -16.87 2.37
C TYR A 65 4.04 -16.29 2.65
N LYS A 66 3.36 -16.84 3.65
CA LYS A 66 2.06 -16.39 4.14
C LYS A 66 2.26 -15.91 5.58
N PRO A 67 2.17 -14.60 5.86
CA PRO A 67 2.28 -14.12 7.22
C PRO A 67 1.10 -14.58 8.08
N THR A 68 1.37 -14.83 9.35
CA THR A 68 0.34 -14.94 10.40
C THR A 68 0.04 -13.54 10.93
N ILE A 69 -1.24 -13.18 11.01
CA ILE A 69 -1.68 -11.90 11.55
C ILE A 69 -2.03 -12.05 13.03
N ASN A 70 -1.53 -11.15 13.87
CA ASN A 70 -1.97 -11.07 15.26
C ASN A 70 -3.40 -10.51 15.31
N ALA A 71 -4.38 -11.41 15.48
CA ALA A 71 -5.80 -11.07 15.50
C ALA A 71 -6.16 -10.09 16.63
N THR A 72 -5.56 -10.25 17.82
CA THR A 72 -5.79 -9.37 18.97
C THR A 72 -5.42 -7.92 18.68
N LEU A 73 -4.37 -7.68 17.89
CA LEU A 73 -3.90 -6.34 17.53
C LEU A 73 -4.41 -5.86 16.17
N LEU A 74 -5.21 -6.65 15.45
CA LEU A 74 -5.61 -6.34 14.08
C LEU A 74 -6.40 -5.03 14.00
N ILE A 75 -7.51 -4.93 14.72
CA ILE A 75 -8.36 -3.73 14.77
C ILE A 75 -7.59 -2.47 15.20
N PRO A 76 -6.85 -2.46 16.33
CA PRO A 76 -6.12 -1.26 16.73
C PRO A 76 -5.04 -0.86 15.71
N ASN A 77 -4.37 -1.82 15.06
CA ASN A 77 -3.41 -1.53 14.00
C ASN A 77 -4.08 -0.90 12.76
N LEU A 78 -5.24 -1.41 12.33
CA LEU A 78 -6.01 -0.83 11.23
C LEU A 78 -6.42 0.62 11.55
N LYS A 79 -6.95 0.84 12.75
CA LYS A 79 -7.33 2.17 13.23
C LYS A 79 -6.14 3.14 13.26
N GLN A 80 -5.00 2.70 13.79
CA GLN A 80 -3.80 3.52 13.85
C GLN A 80 -3.34 3.99 12.47
N VAL A 81 -3.47 3.12 11.46
CA VAL A 81 -3.14 3.47 10.07
C VAL A 81 -4.10 4.51 9.50
N GLU A 82 -5.39 4.39 9.77
CA GLU A 82 -6.39 5.39 9.38
C GLU A 82 -6.13 6.73 10.06
N ASP A 83 -5.93 6.73 11.38
CA ASP A 83 -5.61 7.92 12.16
C ASP A 83 -4.34 8.61 11.65
N THR A 84 -3.30 7.83 11.31
CA THR A 84 -2.06 8.35 10.75
C THR A 84 -2.27 8.97 9.37
N THR A 85 -3.12 8.36 8.54
CA THR A 85 -3.48 8.89 7.21
C THR A 85 -4.24 10.20 7.33
N MET A 86 -5.22 10.27 8.23
CA MET A 86 -5.99 11.49 8.48
C MET A 86 -5.09 12.62 9.02
N LYS A 87 -4.21 12.32 9.98
CA LYS A 87 -3.23 13.30 10.48
C LYS A 87 -2.28 13.79 9.39
N ALA A 88 -1.83 12.90 8.50
CA ALA A 88 -1.01 13.30 7.35
C ALA A 88 -1.72 14.34 6.50
N LEU A 89 -2.96 14.05 6.11
CA LEU A 89 -3.76 14.93 5.27
C LEU A 89 -4.00 16.28 5.95
N GLU A 90 -4.29 16.27 7.25
CA GLU A 90 -4.50 17.49 8.02
C GLU A 90 -3.23 18.35 8.10
N TYR A 91 -2.08 17.74 8.42
CA TYR A 91 -0.81 18.48 8.52
C TYR A 91 -0.39 19.08 7.17
N PHE A 92 -0.56 18.33 6.09
CA PHE A 92 -0.09 18.73 4.76
C PHE A 92 -1.15 19.43 3.91
N LYS A 93 -2.36 19.70 4.44
CA LYS A 93 -3.47 20.32 3.71
C LYS A 93 -3.12 21.65 3.02
N SER A 94 -2.17 22.39 3.59
CA SER A 94 -1.73 23.70 3.09
C SER A 94 -0.52 23.63 2.15
N THR A 95 -0.01 22.42 1.85
CA THR A 95 1.09 22.20 0.90
C THR A 95 0.55 21.90 -0.49
N ARG A 96 1.37 22.06 -1.53
CA ARG A 96 1.03 21.62 -2.89
C ARG A 96 1.07 20.09 -2.96
N HIS A 97 -0.09 19.44 -2.97
CA HIS A 97 -0.16 17.99 -2.99
C HIS A 97 -1.31 17.46 -3.86
N ILE A 98 -1.19 16.19 -4.26
CA ILE A 98 -2.27 15.39 -4.87
C ILE A 98 -2.45 14.11 -4.05
N ILE A 99 -3.68 13.63 -3.93
CA ILE A 99 -4.04 12.40 -3.24
C ILE A 99 -4.48 11.36 -4.26
N LEU A 100 -3.90 10.17 -4.18
CA LEU A 100 -4.19 9.03 -5.04
C LEU A 100 -4.48 7.81 -4.17
N TYR A 101 -5.35 6.96 -4.68
CA TYR A 101 -5.56 5.63 -4.12
C TYR A 101 -5.06 4.58 -5.11
N TYR A 102 -4.33 3.60 -4.59
CA TYR A 102 -3.77 2.50 -5.36
C TYR A 102 -4.83 1.77 -6.19
N GLU A 103 -6.01 1.55 -5.60
CA GLU A 103 -7.16 0.93 -6.27
C GLU A 103 -7.57 1.69 -7.54
N ASP A 104 -7.54 3.02 -7.51
CA ASP A 104 -7.96 3.87 -8.65
C ASP A 104 -6.93 3.79 -9.78
N ILE A 105 -5.64 3.80 -9.45
CA ILE A 105 -4.55 3.68 -10.43
C ILE A 105 -4.58 2.31 -11.11
N VAL A 106 -4.85 1.25 -10.33
CA VAL A 106 -4.91 -0.11 -10.88
C VAL A 106 -6.15 -0.31 -11.75
N LYS A 107 -7.29 0.28 -11.37
CA LYS A 107 -8.55 0.18 -12.13
C LYS A 107 -8.55 1.07 -13.37
N ASN A 108 -7.98 2.26 -13.27
CA ASN A 108 -7.92 3.24 -14.35
C ASN A 108 -6.54 3.90 -14.44
N ARG A 109 -5.72 3.44 -15.39
CA ARG A 109 -4.37 3.97 -15.61
C ARG A 109 -4.34 5.42 -16.10
N THR A 110 -5.44 5.96 -16.64
CA THR A 110 -5.45 7.37 -17.07
C THR A 110 -5.28 8.33 -15.90
N LYS A 111 -5.51 7.88 -14.66
CA LYS A 111 -5.17 8.65 -13.44
C LYS A 111 -3.71 9.02 -13.31
N LEU A 112 -2.80 8.34 -14.01
CA LEU A 112 -1.39 8.74 -14.05
C LEU A 112 -1.12 9.96 -14.95
N LEU A 113 -2.07 10.34 -15.82
CA LEU A 113 -2.01 11.60 -16.56
C LEU A 113 -2.20 12.79 -15.60
N ASP A 114 -3.20 12.71 -14.71
CA ASP A 114 -3.44 13.70 -13.66
C ASP A 114 -2.17 13.97 -12.82
N VAL A 115 -1.36 12.93 -12.57
CA VAL A 115 -0.08 13.04 -11.86
C VAL A 115 0.99 13.76 -12.68
N GLN A 116 1.11 13.44 -13.97
CA GLN A 116 2.06 14.10 -14.87
C GLN A 116 1.73 15.59 -15.03
N ASP A 117 0.44 15.91 -15.15
CA ASP A 117 -0.07 17.30 -15.22
C ASP A 117 0.19 18.04 -13.91
N PHE A 118 -0.10 17.41 -12.76
CA PHE A 118 0.18 17.98 -11.44
C PHE A 118 1.66 18.32 -11.26
N LEU A 119 2.55 17.45 -11.73
CA LEU A 119 4.01 17.66 -11.70
C LEU A 119 4.51 18.64 -12.77
N LYS A 120 3.67 19.03 -13.74
CA LYS A 120 4.00 19.87 -14.90
C LYS A 120 5.09 19.25 -15.78
N VAL A 121 5.01 17.94 -15.99
CA VAL A 121 5.91 17.20 -16.89
C VAL A 121 5.15 16.77 -18.15
N PRO A 122 5.83 16.58 -19.30
CA PRO A 122 5.18 16.09 -20.50
C PRO A 122 4.48 14.75 -20.26
N GLN A 123 3.24 14.63 -20.69
CA GLN A 123 2.51 13.38 -20.62
C GLN A 123 3.18 12.32 -21.50
N ARG A 124 3.42 11.14 -20.92
CA ARG A 124 3.97 9.98 -21.59
C ARG A 124 3.22 8.72 -21.17
N ASP A 125 3.31 7.69 -22.01
CA ASP A 125 2.87 6.35 -21.66
C ASP A 125 3.81 5.75 -20.60
N LEU A 126 3.28 5.47 -19.41
CA LEU A 126 4.05 4.97 -18.28
C LEU A 126 3.98 3.44 -18.21
N LYS A 127 5.14 2.79 -18.28
CA LYS A 127 5.28 1.34 -18.19
C LYS A 127 6.10 0.95 -16.97
N SER A 128 5.69 -0.12 -16.29
CA SER A 128 6.47 -0.73 -15.21
C SER A 128 6.88 -2.14 -15.62
N ARG A 129 8.13 -2.49 -15.31
CA ARG A 129 8.65 -3.86 -15.42
C ARG A 129 8.36 -4.70 -14.16
N GLN A 130 7.81 -4.08 -13.13
CA GLN A 130 7.51 -4.76 -11.88
C GLN A 130 6.36 -5.74 -12.07
N VAL A 131 6.57 -6.95 -11.54
CA VAL A 131 5.56 -8.01 -11.52
C VAL A 131 4.87 -8.02 -10.16
N LYS A 132 3.54 -8.17 -10.16
CA LYS A 132 2.77 -8.30 -8.92
C LYS A 132 3.11 -9.64 -8.25
N ILE A 133 3.61 -9.57 -7.01
CA ILE A 133 3.98 -10.73 -6.19
C ILE A 133 2.73 -11.51 -5.78
N HIS A 134 1.88 -10.92 -4.94
CA HIS A 134 0.70 -11.60 -4.43
C HIS A 134 -0.48 -11.55 -5.41
N LYS A 135 -0.98 -12.72 -5.82
CA LYS A 135 -2.16 -12.92 -6.67
C LYS A 135 -3.23 -13.72 -5.90
N GLY A 136 -4.47 -13.74 -6.40
CA GLY A 136 -5.59 -14.43 -5.76
C GLY A 136 -6.22 -13.69 -4.58
N THR A 137 -7.09 -14.41 -3.86
CA THR A 137 -7.83 -13.95 -2.69
C THR A 137 -6.91 -13.69 -1.50
N LEU A 138 -7.37 -12.89 -0.53
CA LEU A 138 -6.62 -12.64 0.71
C LEU A 138 -6.45 -13.89 1.57
N SER A 139 -7.45 -14.78 1.57
CA SER A 139 -7.40 -16.06 2.30
C SER A 139 -6.22 -16.93 1.90
N ASN A 140 -5.80 -16.86 0.64
CA ASN A 140 -4.64 -17.61 0.15
C ASN A 140 -3.29 -16.96 0.50
N GLN A 141 -3.30 -15.74 1.06
CA GLN A 141 -2.11 -14.93 1.32
C GLN A 141 -1.70 -14.90 2.80
N ILE A 142 -2.47 -15.50 3.70
CA ILE A 142 -2.17 -15.58 5.13
C ILE A 142 -2.49 -16.98 5.68
N GLU A 143 -1.80 -17.38 6.75
CA GLU A 143 -1.98 -18.71 7.34
C GLU A 143 -3.26 -18.81 8.18
N ASN A 144 -3.57 -17.79 8.98
CA ASN A 144 -4.66 -17.80 9.93
C ASN A 144 -5.90 -17.01 9.46
N TRP A 145 -6.34 -17.26 8.22
CA TRP A 145 -7.48 -16.54 7.63
C TRP A 145 -8.74 -16.59 8.50
N GLY A 146 -9.08 -17.76 9.07
CA GLY A 146 -10.28 -17.92 9.89
C GLY A 146 -10.32 -17.00 11.11
N ASP A 147 -9.17 -16.77 11.77
CA ASP A 147 -9.09 -15.84 12.91
C ASP A 147 -9.28 -14.39 12.47
N VAL A 148 -8.69 -14.04 11.33
CA VAL A 148 -8.78 -12.68 10.75
C VAL A 148 -10.20 -12.38 10.30
N GLU A 149 -10.83 -13.30 9.59
CA GLU A 149 -12.22 -13.20 9.15
C GLU A 149 -13.14 -13.01 10.36
N LYS A 150 -13.06 -13.92 11.34
CA LYS A 150 -13.83 -13.84 12.59
C LYS A 150 -13.63 -12.51 13.34
N THR A 151 -12.42 -11.98 13.34
CA THR A 151 -12.10 -10.72 14.04
C THR A 151 -12.69 -9.50 13.33
N LEU A 152 -12.78 -9.53 11.99
CA LEU A 152 -13.26 -8.37 11.22
C LEU A 152 -14.76 -8.41 10.91
N THR A 153 -15.38 -9.58 10.88
CA THR A 153 -16.83 -9.72 10.68
C THR A 153 -17.61 -8.97 11.77
N GLY A 154 -18.61 -8.20 11.36
CA GLY A 154 -19.42 -7.36 12.24
C GLY A 154 -18.74 -6.06 12.69
N THR A 155 -17.54 -5.76 12.18
CA THR A 155 -16.82 -4.52 12.48
C THR A 155 -16.85 -3.55 11.30
N GLN A 156 -16.48 -2.28 11.52
CA GLN A 156 -16.34 -1.29 10.44
C GLN A 156 -15.30 -1.69 9.36
N TYR A 157 -14.43 -2.65 9.66
CA TYR A 157 -13.38 -3.12 8.76
C TYR A 157 -13.76 -4.39 7.98
N GLU A 158 -14.97 -4.92 8.15
CA GLU A 158 -15.45 -6.13 7.48
C GLU A 158 -15.29 -6.06 5.96
N ASN A 159 -15.53 -4.87 5.38
CA ASN A 159 -15.38 -4.62 3.95
C ASN A 159 -13.96 -4.94 3.40
N PHE A 160 -12.93 -4.97 4.26
CA PHE A 160 -11.57 -5.35 3.84
C PHE A 160 -11.42 -6.84 3.51
N LEU A 161 -12.34 -7.69 3.97
CA LEU A 161 -12.37 -9.12 3.63
C LEU A 161 -12.75 -9.35 2.16
N HIS A 162 -13.61 -8.51 1.60
CA HIS A 162 -14.25 -8.72 0.29
C HIS A 162 -13.71 -7.83 -0.83
N ALA A 163 -12.94 -6.79 -0.50
CA ALA A 163 -12.37 -5.89 -1.50
C ALA A 163 -11.20 -6.55 -2.26
N ASP A 164 -11.54 -7.34 -3.27
CA ASP A 164 -10.61 -7.82 -4.29
C ASP A 164 -10.47 -6.80 -5.44
N TYR A 165 -9.24 -6.68 -5.97
CA TYR A 165 -9.01 -5.96 -7.22
C TYR A 165 -9.63 -6.76 -8.35
N GLN A 166 -10.89 -6.52 -8.67
CA GLN A 166 -11.44 -6.91 -9.95
C GLN A 166 -10.71 -6.06 -11.02
N ARG A 167 -9.56 -6.55 -11.51
CA ARG A 167 -9.05 -6.11 -12.81
C ARG A 167 -9.96 -6.78 -13.83
N ARG A 168 -10.73 -5.98 -14.57
CA ARG A 168 -11.22 -6.41 -15.88
C ARG A 168 -10.03 -6.55 -16.83
#